data_AF-A0A662UND5-F1
#
_entry.id   AF-A0A662UND5-F1
#
_cell.length_a   1.000
_cell.length_b   1.000
_cell.length_c   1.000
_cell.angle_alpha   90.00
_cell.angle_beta   90.00
_cell.angle_gamma   90.00
#
_symmetry.space_group_name_H-M   'P 1'
#
loop_
_entity.id
_entity.type
_entity.pdbx_description
1 polymer ?
#
loop_
_entity_poly.entity_id
_entity_poly.type
_entity_poly.pdbx_seq_one_letter_code
_entity_poly.pdbx_strand_id
1 'polypeptide(L)'
;MSMGEEYCPEIPVKLTGLAIRYFLLAVGEGCPYWFYKCFREVKPTTSYRNVVRYFYFLKKLGLIEPVRKEPRLSPSGKPYGFPRTYYRIVPGMEDDPRWFAPQAELYPETRLGKKRYVPKYKGRE
;
A
#
# COMPACT_ATOMS: atom_id res chain seq x y z
N MET A 1 -0.90 20.30 -21.25
CA MET A 1 -1.08 18.93 -20.73
C MET A 1 -1.90 19.03 -19.46
N SER A 2 -3.19 18.75 -19.55
CA SER A 2 -4.09 18.70 -18.39
C SER A 2 -3.57 17.62 -17.44
N MET A 3 -3.22 18.00 -16.21
CA MET A 3 -2.93 17.06 -15.13
C MET A 3 -4.16 16.19 -14.94
N GLY A 4 -4.10 14.97 -15.50
CA GLY A 4 -5.20 14.03 -15.50
C GLY A 4 -5.73 13.86 -14.08
N GLU A 5 -7.04 14.01 -13.93
CA GLU A 5 -7.73 13.80 -12.67
C GLU A 5 -7.36 12.41 -12.12
N GLU A 6 -7.02 12.35 -10.84
CA GLU A 6 -6.79 11.09 -10.13
C GLU A 6 -8.07 10.22 -10.24
N TYR A 7 -8.12 9.31 -11.20
CA TYR A 7 -9.26 8.40 -11.41
C TYR A 7 -9.09 7.11 -10.59
N CYS A 8 -10.18 6.40 -10.33
CA CYS A 8 -10.11 5.12 -9.63
C CYS A 8 -10.27 3.96 -10.63
N PRO A 9 -9.20 3.19 -10.94
CA PRO A 9 -9.31 2.02 -11.78
C PRO A 9 -10.11 0.92 -11.08
N GLU A 10 -10.53 -0.08 -11.83
CA GLU A 10 -11.14 -1.28 -11.27
C GLU A 10 -10.12 -2.04 -10.39
N ILE A 11 -10.54 -2.42 -9.18
CA ILE A 11 -9.72 -3.19 -8.23
C ILE A 11 -10.51 -4.45 -7.86
N PRO A 12 -10.21 -5.61 -8.48
CA PRO A 12 -11.06 -6.81 -8.40
C PRO A 12 -10.89 -7.61 -7.10
N VAL A 13 -10.05 -7.14 -6.15
CA VAL A 13 -9.64 -7.92 -4.97
C VAL A 13 -9.62 -7.10 -3.69
N LYS A 14 -9.92 -7.74 -2.55
CA LYS A 14 -9.88 -7.14 -1.20
C LYS A 14 -8.54 -7.33 -0.47
N LEU A 15 -7.61 -8.08 -1.06
CA LEU A 15 -6.26 -8.29 -0.51
C LEU A 15 -5.39 -7.08 -0.85
N THR A 16 -4.88 -6.38 0.17
CA THR A 16 -4.26 -5.05 -0.01
C THR A 16 -3.01 -5.08 -0.89
N GLY A 17 -2.16 -6.10 -0.79
CA GLY A 17 -0.97 -6.22 -1.64
C GLY A 17 -1.33 -6.35 -3.12
N LEU A 18 -2.19 -7.32 -3.46
CA LEU A 18 -2.70 -7.49 -4.82
C LEU A 18 -3.50 -6.29 -5.32
N ALA A 19 -4.31 -5.65 -4.46
CA ALA A 19 -5.05 -4.47 -4.83
C ALA A 19 -4.11 -3.31 -5.25
N ILE A 20 -2.99 -3.12 -4.55
CA ILE A 20 -1.97 -2.14 -4.93
C ILE A 20 -1.33 -2.51 -6.27
N ARG A 21 -1.07 -3.80 -6.52
CA ARG A 21 -0.57 -4.29 -7.83
C ARG A 21 -1.52 -3.90 -8.96
N TYR A 22 -2.80 -4.27 -8.87
CA TYR A 22 -3.81 -3.96 -9.90
C TYR A 22 -3.92 -2.45 -10.13
N PHE A 23 -3.95 -1.67 -9.05
CA PHE A 23 -4.00 -0.22 -9.12
C PHE A 23 -2.78 0.34 -9.87
N LEU A 24 -1.55 -0.03 -9.49
CA LEU A 24 -0.34 0.49 -10.11
C LEU A 24 -0.14 0.01 -11.55
N LEU A 25 -0.58 -1.21 -11.89
CA LEU A 25 -0.62 -1.66 -13.29
C LEU A 25 -1.53 -0.79 -14.15
N ALA A 26 -2.67 -0.37 -13.61
CA ALA A 26 -3.65 0.43 -14.35
C ALA A 26 -3.22 1.90 -14.50
N VAL A 27 -2.65 2.51 -13.44
CA VAL A 27 -2.31 3.95 -13.43
C VAL A 27 -0.86 4.24 -13.80
N GLY A 28 0.00 3.23 -13.82
CA GLY A 28 1.46 3.34 -14.01
C GLY A 28 2.19 3.90 -12.78
N GLU A 29 1.78 5.07 -12.30
CA GLU A 29 2.33 5.72 -11.11
C GLU A 29 1.24 6.12 -10.13
N GLY A 30 1.41 5.78 -8.85
CA GLY A 30 0.40 6.09 -7.85
C GLY A 30 0.98 6.36 -6.47
N CYS A 31 0.25 7.11 -5.65
CA CYS A 31 0.64 7.39 -4.27
C CYS A 31 -0.30 6.67 -3.28
N PRO A 32 0.14 6.45 -2.02
CA PRO A 32 -0.67 5.76 -1.01
C PRO A 32 -2.04 6.40 -0.77
N TYR A 33 -2.13 7.73 -0.85
CA TYR A 33 -3.38 8.44 -0.60
C TYR A 33 -4.39 8.26 -1.74
N TRP A 34 -3.93 8.30 -2.98
CA TRP A 34 -4.78 8.05 -4.14
C TRP A 34 -5.32 6.61 -4.11
N PHE A 35 -4.43 5.62 -3.93
CA PHE A 35 -4.86 4.23 -3.76
C PHE A 35 -5.87 4.09 -2.62
N TYR A 36 -5.63 4.72 -1.46
CA TYR A 36 -6.53 4.65 -0.32
C TYR A 36 -7.93 5.15 -0.64
N LYS A 37 -8.08 6.27 -1.38
CA LYS A 37 -9.39 6.78 -1.80
C LYS A 37 -10.13 5.74 -2.63
N CYS A 38 -9.47 5.16 -3.64
CA CYS A 38 -10.10 4.19 -4.53
C CYS A 38 -10.39 2.86 -3.83
N PHE A 39 -9.47 2.38 -3.02
CA PHE A 39 -9.59 1.08 -2.36
C PHE A 39 -10.66 1.06 -1.27
N ARG A 40 -11.06 2.23 -0.74
CA ARG A 40 -12.17 2.31 0.20
C ARG A 40 -13.53 1.96 -0.40
N GLU A 41 -13.70 2.13 -1.71
CA GLU A 41 -14.92 1.68 -2.40
C GLU A 41 -15.01 0.14 -2.42
N VAL A 42 -13.86 -0.54 -2.49
CA VAL A 42 -13.78 -2.02 -2.50
C VAL A 42 -13.72 -2.61 -1.09
N LYS A 43 -13.02 -1.94 -0.17
CA LYS A 43 -12.84 -2.37 1.22
C LYS A 43 -12.93 -1.16 2.18
N PRO A 44 -14.16 -0.74 2.56
CA PRO A 44 -14.40 0.47 3.35
C PRO A 44 -13.74 0.49 4.73
N THR A 45 -13.47 -0.67 5.31
CA THR A 45 -12.82 -0.84 6.63
C THR A 45 -11.31 -0.66 6.60
N THR A 46 -10.71 -0.45 5.42
CA THR A 46 -9.26 -0.25 5.31
C THR A 46 -8.87 1.10 5.90
N SER A 47 -7.89 1.09 6.81
CA SER A 47 -7.31 2.34 7.32
C SER A 47 -6.16 2.83 6.45
N TYR A 48 -5.99 4.16 6.36
CA TYR A 48 -4.86 4.77 5.65
C TYR A 48 -3.50 4.29 6.20
N ARG A 49 -3.40 4.11 7.52
CA ARG A 49 -2.19 3.58 8.17
C ARG A 49 -1.83 2.20 7.64
N ASN A 50 -2.81 1.33 7.40
CA ASN A 50 -2.56 0.02 6.81
C ASN A 50 -2.08 0.13 5.37
N VAL A 51 -2.66 1.03 4.57
CA VAL A 51 -2.21 1.30 3.20
C VAL A 51 -0.74 1.74 3.18
N VAL A 52 -0.38 2.75 3.96
CA VAL A 52 1.00 3.26 4.03
C VAL A 52 1.98 2.14 4.45
N ARG A 53 1.57 1.30 5.40
CA ARG A 53 2.37 0.14 5.84
C ARG A 53 2.59 -0.86 4.70
N TYR A 54 1.57 -1.15 3.90
CA TYR A 54 1.71 -2.05 2.75
C TYR A 54 2.63 -1.47 1.67
N PHE A 55 2.51 -0.18 1.34
CA PHE A 55 3.48 0.49 0.44
C PHE A 55 4.91 0.39 0.97
N TYR A 56 5.11 0.54 2.29
CA TYR A 56 6.42 0.33 2.90
C TYR A 56 6.93 -1.11 2.71
N PHE A 57 6.08 -2.13 2.93
CA PHE A 57 6.47 -3.52 2.74
C PHE A 57 6.85 -3.82 1.29
N LEU A 58 6.01 -3.40 0.33
CA LEU A 58 6.25 -3.61 -1.09
C LEU A 58 7.54 -2.93 -1.55
N LYS A 59 7.79 -1.70 -1.08
CA LYS A 59 9.05 -0.99 -1.34
C LYS A 59 10.25 -1.75 -0.78
N LYS A 60 10.16 -2.25 0.45
CA LYS A 60 11.24 -3.01 1.10
C LYS A 60 11.52 -4.34 0.39
N LEU A 61 10.51 -4.96 -0.20
CA LEU A 61 10.65 -6.18 -1.01
C LEU A 61 11.17 -5.92 -2.44
N GLY A 62 11.30 -4.65 -2.85
CA GLY A 62 11.73 -4.28 -4.20
C GLY A 62 10.64 -4.45 -5.27
N LEU A 63 9.37 -4.59 -4.87
CA LEU A 63 8.25 -4.74 -5.82
C LEU A 63 7.80 -3.40 -6.41
N ILE A 64 8.00 -2.32 -5.66
CA ILE A 64 7.71 -0.96 -6.08
C ILE A 64 8.88 -0.04 -5.75
N GLU A 65 9.03 1.03 -6.54
CA GLU A 65 10.05 2.04 -6.34
C GLU A 65 9.47 3.46 -6.38
N PRO A 66 10.01 4.41 -5.59
CA PRO A 66 9.59 5.80 -5.67
C PRO A 66 10.08 6.43 -6.97
N VAL A 67 9.19 7.12 -7.68
CA VAL A 67 9.49 7.75 -8.98
C VAL A 67 9.58 9.26 -8.91
N ARG A 68 8.68 9.88 -8.13
CA ARG A 68 8.63 11.33 -7.99
C ARG A 68 7.99 11.73 -6.67
N LYS A 69 8.25 12.97 -6.27
CA LYS A 69 7.62 13.61 -5.13
C LYS A 69 6.91 14.86 -5.61
N GLU A 70 5.65 15.00 -5.19
CA GLU A 70 4.88 16.21 -5.44
C GLU A 70 4.66 16.96 -4.13
N PRO A 71 4.95 18.28 -4.08
CA PRO A 71 4.58 19.09 -2.94
C PRO A 71 3.06 19.13 -2.84
N ARG A 72 2.55 19.08 -1.61
CA ARG A 72 1.13 19.26 -1.38
C ARG A 72 0.85 20.75 -1.23
N LEU A 73 0.09 21.34 -2.14
CA LEU A 73 -0.14 22.79 -2.19
C LEU A 73 -1.46 23.17 -1.52
N SER A 74 -1.44 24.25 -0.74
CA SER A 74 -2.62 24.85 -0.11
C SER A 74 -3.53 25.50 -1.16
N PRO A 75 -4.75 25.93 -0.81
CA PRO A 75 -5.57 26.75 -1.71
C PRO A 75 -4.86 28.04 -2.18
N SER A 76 -3.91 28.54 -1.40
CA SER A 76 -3.06 29.70 -1.73
C SER A 76 -1.78 29.33 -2.50
N GLY A 77 -1.64 28.09 -2.97
CA GLY A 77 -0.50 27.63 -3.76
C GLY A 77 0.79 27.39 -2.96
N LYS A 78 0.76 27.47 -1.62
CA LYS A 78 1.93 27.27 -0.76
C LYS A 78 2.08 25.80 -0.37
N PRO A 79 3.30 25.23 -0.35
CA PRO A 79 3.51 23.88 0.17
C PRO A 79 3.04 23.75 1.63
N TYR A 80 2.30 22.69 1.94
CA TYR A 80 1.87 22.35 3.29
C TYR A 80 1.95 20.85 3.55
N GLY A 81 2.29 20.47 4.78
CA GLY A 81 2.41 19.07 5.17
C GLY A 81 3.50 18.31 4.41
N PHE A 82 3.41 16.97 4.42
CA PHE A 82 4.41 16.12 3.77
C PHE A 82 4.13 15.98 2.27
N PRO A 83 5.17 16.04 1.41
CA PRO A 83 5.05 15.76 -0.02
C PRO A 83 4.49 14.35 -0.27
N ARG A 84 3.71 14.21 -1.34
CA ARG A 84 3.26 12.89 -1.80
C ARG A 84 4.39 12.23 -2.56
N THR A 85 4.72 10.99 -2.19
CA THR A 85 5.64 10.16 -2.98
C THR A 85 4.81 9.24 -3.87
N TYR A 86 5.06 9.29 -5.17
CA TYR A 86 4.49 8.38 -6.15
C TYR A 86 5.43 7.20 -6.35
N TYR A 87 4.83 6.06 -6.59
CA TYR A 87 5.50 4.78 -6.78
C TYR A 87 5.03 4.16 -8.08
N ARG A 88 5.91 3.38 -8.70
CA ARG A 88 5.57 2.46 -9.80
C ARG A 88 5.99 1.03 -9.43
N ILE A 89 5.50 0.06 -10.16
CA ILE A 89 6.02 -1.31 -10.11
C ILE A 89 7.43 -1.33 -10.71
N VAL A 90 8.35 -2.01 -10.06
CA VAL A 90 9.68 -2.26 -10.61
C VAL A 90 9.52 -3.21 -11.82
N PRO A 91 10.03 -2.86 -13.01
CA PRO A 91 9.89 -3.72 -14.19
C PRO A 91 10.36 -5.16 -13.94
N GLY A 92 9.55 -6.14 -14.31
CA GLY A 92 9.81 -7.56 -14.07
C GLY A 92 9.31 -8.10 -12.73
N MET A 93 8.75 -7.24 -11.86
CA MET A 93 8.15 -7.63 -10.58
C MET A 93 6.62 -7.73 -10.66
N GLU A 94 6.01 -7.58 -11.83
CA GLU A 94 4.56 -7.57 -12.00
C GLU A 94 3.94 -8.86 -11.48
N ASP A 95 4.50 -10.02 -11.80
CA ASP A 95 3.91 -11.33 -11.46
C ASP A 95 4.51 -11.99 -10.21
N ASP A 96 5.24 -11.22 -9.40
CA ASP A 96 5.92 -11.75 -8.23
C ASP A 96 4.93 -12.28 -7.15
N PRO A 97 5.07 -13.52 -6.66
CA PRO A 97 4.12 -14.08 -5.69
C PRO A 97 4.06 -13.31 -4.36
N ARG A 98 5.08 -12.52 -4.03
CA ARG A 98 5.17 -11.73 -2.79
C ARG A 98 4.11 -10.63 -2.72
N TRP A 99 3.46 -10.27 -3.84
CA TRP A 99 2.28 -9.39 -3.83
C TRP A 99 1.11 -9.93 -2.99
N PHE A 100 0.99 -11.25 -2.87
CA PHE A 100 -0.09 -11.89 -2.14
C PHE A 100 0.01 -11.67 -0.63
N ALA A 101 1.21 -11.78 -0.07
CA ALA A 101 1.44 -11.74 1.37
C ALA A 101 2.72 -10.96 1.76
N PRO A 102 2.87 -9.68 1.37
CA PRO A 102 4.13 -8.96 1.51
C PRO A 102 4.62 -8.81 2.96
N GLN A 103 3.68 -8.76 3.92
CA GLN A 103 4.04 -8.74 5.34
C GLN A 103 4.70 -10.04 5.79
N ALA A 104 4.18 -11.19 5.35
CA ALA A 104 4.68 -12.50 5.74
C ALA A 104 6.05 -12.80 5.11
N GLU A 105 6.35 -12.19 3.97
CA GLU A 105 7.66 -12.29 3.31
C GLU A 105 8.74 -11.51 4.06
N LEU A 106 8.42 -10.32 4.56
CA LEU A 106 9.35 -9.53 5.37
C LEU A 106 9.47 -10.03 6.82
N TYR A 107 8.39 -10.59 7.35
CA TYR A 107 8.28 -11.02 8.73
C TYR A 107 7.66 -12.42 8.80
N PRO A 108 8.44 -13.48 8.50
CA PRO A 108 7.94 -14.86 8.48
C PRO A 108 7.23 -15.29 9.77
N GLU A 109 7.62 -14.75 10.91
CA GLU A 109 7.01 -15.00 12.22
C GLU A 109 5.55 -14.55 12.30
N THR A 110 5.10 -13.68 11.39
CA THR A 110 3.70 -13.27 11.29
C THR A 110 2.79 -14.34 10.68
N ARG A 111 3.37 -15.37 10.01
CA ARG A 111 2.62 -16.54 9.51
C ARG A 111 2.01 -17.38 10.64
N LEU A 112 2.53 -17.26 11.87
CA LEU A 112 2.06 -18.02 13.04
C LEU A 112 0.69 -17.55 13.58
N GLY A 113 0.15 -16.41 13.10
CA GLY A 113 -1.17 -15.92 13.48
C GLY A 113 -1.36 -15.80 15.01
N LYS A 114 -2.53 -16.24 15.51
CA LYS A 114 -2.89 -16.20 16.95
C LYS A 114 -1.94 -16.99 17.86
N LYS A 115 -1.10 -17.91 17.34
CA LYS A 115 -0.11 -18.64 18.16
C LYS A 115 1.01 -17.75 18.72
N ARG A 116 1.15 -16.51 18.22
CA ARG A 116 2.10 -15.53 18.79
C ARG A 116 1.70 -15.05 20.18
N TYR A 117 0.41 -15.14 20.53
CA TYR A 117 -0.12 -14.67 21.81
C TYR A 117 -0.47 -15.87 22.70
N VAL A 118 0.54 -16.49 23.31
CA VAL A 118 0.31 -17.36 24.48
C VAL A 118 0.24 -16.42 25.69
N PRO A 119 -0.92 -16.23 26.34
CA PRO A 119 -0.98 -15.43 27.55
C PRO A 119 -0.06 -16.06 28.60
N LYS A 120 0.87 -15.27 29.15
CA LYS A 120 1.86 -15.71 30.15
C LYS A 120 1.26 -16.15 31.50
N TYR A 121 -0.06 -16.21 31.64
CA TYR A 121 -0.76 -16.49 32.89
C TYR A 121 -1.71 -17.69 32.74
N LYS A 122 -1.15 -18.90 32.84
CA LYS A 122 -1.88 -20.07 33.33
C LYS A 122 -0.91 -20.85 34.23
N GLY A 123 -1.26 -20.96 35.50
CA GLY A 123 -0.64 -21.93 36.43
C GLY A 123 0.00 -21.32 37.67
N ARG A 124 -0.81 -20.99 38.66
CA ARG A 124 -0.57 -21.34 40.08
C ARG A 124 -1.95 -21.59 40.69
N GLU A 125 -2.33 -22.86 40.70
CA GLU A 125 -3.25 -23.42 41.71
C GLU A 125 -2.39 -23.97 42.85
#